data_AF-A0A0M4DDT6-F1
#
_entry.id   AF-A0A0M4DDT6-F1
#
_cell.length_a   1.000
_cell.length_b   1.000
_cell.length_c   1.000
_cell.angle_alpha   90.00
_cell.angle_beta   90.00
_cell.angle_gamma   90.00
#
_symmetry.space_group_name_H-M   'P 1'
#
loop_
_entity.id
_entity.type
_entity.pdbx_description
1 polymer ?
#
loop_
_entity_poly.entity_id
_entity_poly.type
_entity_poly.pdbx_seq_one_letter_code
_entity_poly.pdbx_strand_id
1 'polypeptide(L)'
;MSDIPRLALLRFLRRVQEQQLAQTDRWIAEEERRTSLAAQRVRRTAPRDPGFVISHGIGAGRRPFEVHVGDCRMAQRTKPVTPAEARELLAEGVEPCQFCRPDSELGML
;
A
#
# COMPACT_ATOMS: atom_id res chain seq x y z
N MET A 1 -29.53 55.58 -14.43
CA MET A 1 -28.88 54.29 -14.12
C MET A 1 -27.84 54.06 -15.20
N SER A 2 -26.55 54.25 -14.90
CA SER A 2 -25.50 54.09 -15.92
C SER A 2 -25.42 52.64 -16.36
N ASP A 3 -25.61 52.43 -17.66
CA ASP A 3 -25.50 51.11 -18.27
C ASP A 3 -24.02 50.70 -18.30
N ILE A 4 -23.67 49.60 -17.63
CA ILE A 4 -22.28 49.15 -17.56
C ILE A 4 -21.92 48.53 -18.90
N PRO A 5 -20.86 49.00 -19.60
CA PRO A 5 -20.49 48.43 -20.89
C PRO A 5 -20.20 46.94 -20.77
N ARG A 6 -20.74 46.13 -21.69
CA ARG A 6 -20.55 44.65 -21.72
C ARG A 6 -19.07 44.24 -21.62
N LEU A 7 -18.17 45.01 -22.24
CA LEU A 7 -16.72 44.78 -22.15
C LEU A 7 -16.19 44.87 -20.71
N ALA A 8 -16.70 45.80 -19.90
CA ALA A 8 -16.32 45.94 -18.50
C ALA A 8 -16.79 44.73 -17.67
N LEU A 9 -18.00 44.23 -17.93
CA LEU A 9 -18.53 43.01 -17.28
C LEU A 9 -17.69 41.78 -17.64
N LEU A 10 -17.32 41.61 -18.91
CA LEU A 10 -16.47 40.48 -19.33
C LEU A 10 -15.06 40.55 -18.73
N ARG A 11 -14.46 41.75 -18.64
CA ARG A 11 -13.17 41.95 -17.96
C ARG A 11 -13.25 41.66 -16.47
N PHE A 12 -14.37 42.00 -15.83
CA PHE A 12 -14.62 41.65 -14.44
C PHE A 12 -14.75 40.13 -14.27
N LEU A 13 -15.59 39.48 -15.07
CA LEU A 13 -15.79 38.03 -15.04
C LEU A 13 -14.47 37.27 -15.24
N ARG A 14 -13.63 37.72 -16.19
CA ARG A 14 -12.30 37.13 -16.42
C ARG A 14 -11.45 37.14 -15.14
N ARG A 15 -11.40 38.26 -14.41
CA ARG A 15 -10.63 38.35 -13.16
C ARG A 15 -11.17 37.42 -12.08
N VAL A 16 -12.49 37.28 -11.99
CA VAL A 16 -13.11 36.34 -11.05
C VAL A 16 -12.74 34.90 -11.41
N GLN A 17 -12.80 34.53 -12.69
CA GLN A 17 -12.42 33.20 -13.16
C GLN A 17 -10.93 32.91 -12.90
N GLU A 18 -10.04 33.87 -13.15
CA GLU A 18 -8.61 33.74 -12.83
C GLU A 18 -8.38 33.48 -11.34
N GLN A 19 -9.12 34.17 -10.47
CA GLN A 19 -9.03 33.96 -9.02
C GLN A 19 -9.56 32.59 -8.61
N GLN A 20 -10.65 32.12 -9.21
CA GLN A 20 -11.22 30.80 -8.97
C GLN A 20 -10.28 29.68 -9.43
N LEU A 21 -9.69 29.81 -10.62
CA LEU A 21 -8.69 28.88 -11.13
C LEU A 21 -7.48 28.79 -10.17
N ALA A 22 -6.94 29.94 -9.76
CA ALA A 22 -5.84 29.98 -8.80
C ALA A 22 -6.20 29.37 -7.43
N GLN A 23 -7.48 29.39 -7.03
CA GLN A 23 -7.94 28.69 -5.84
C GLN A 23 -7.97 27.17 -6.06
N THR A 24 -8.52 26.71 -7.19
CA THR A 24 -8.54 25.29 -7.56
C THR A 24 -7.14 24.71 -7.66
N ASP A 25 -6.19 25.40 -8.29
CA ASP A 25 -4.81 24.95 -8.42
C ASP A 25 -4.14 24.74 -7.06
N ARG A 26 -4.44 25.62 -6.09
CA ARG A 26 -3.94 25.45 -4.71
C ARG A 26 -4.52 24.22 -4.02
N TRP A 27 -5.79 23.90 -4.25
CA TRP A 27 -6.40 22.68 -3.73
C TRP A 27 -5.79 21.43 -4.37
N ILE A 28 -5.59 21.45 -5.69
CA ILE A 28 -4.91 20.36 -6.41
C ILE A 28 -3.53 20.12 -5.81
N ALA A 29 -2.71 21.16 -5.66
CA ALA A 29 -1.37 21.04 -5.12
C ALA A 29 -1.35 20.56 -3.64
N GLU A 30 -2.39 20.86 -2.86
CA GLU A 30 -2.54 20.31 -1.50
C GLU A 30 -2.87 18.82 -1.53
N GLU A 31 -3.81 18.40 -2.38
CA GLU A 31 -4.19 16.99 -2.51
C GLU A 31 -3.08 16.13 -3.12
N GLU A 32 -2.32 16.66 -4.08
CA GLU A 32 -1.12 16.02 -4.61
C GLU A 32 -0.06 15.87 -3.51
N ARG A 33 0.17 16.89 -2.70
CA ARG A 33 1.08 16.80 -1.55
C ARG A 33 0.62 15.75 -0.56
N ARG A 34 -0.67 15.72 -0.19
CA ARG A 34 -1.23 14.70 0.71
C ARG A 34 -1.05 13.30 0.15
N THR A 35 -1.37 13.10 -1.13
CA THR A 35 -1.20 11.82 -1.81
C THR A 35 0.27 11.40 -1.83
N SER A 36 1.19 12.32 -2.16
CA SER A 36 2.62 12.04 -2.18
C SER A 36 3.18 11.72 -0.80
N LEU A 37 2.72 12.42 0.25
CA LEU A 37 3.09 12.17 1.63
C LEU A 37 2.51 10.84 2.12
N ALA A 38 1.28 10.50 1.75
CA ALA A 38 0.69 9.20 2.03
C ALA A 38 1.46 8.08 1.32
N ALA A 39 1.81 8.23 0.04
CA ALA A 39 2.63 7.28 -0.70
C ALA A 39 4.04 7.13 -0.09
N GLN A 40 4.67 8.24 0.32
CA GLN A 40 5.95 8.22 1.02
C GLN A 40 5.84 7.56 2.40
N ARG A 41 4.75 7.81 3.14
CA ARG A 41 4.47 7.13 4.41
C ARG A 41 4.33 5.63 4.16
N VAL A 42 3.50 5.20 3.22
CA VAL A 42 3.38 3.78 2.83
C VAL A 42 4.74 3.16 2.47
N ARG A 43 5.62 3.88 1.76
CA ARG A 43 6.99 3.39 1.47
C ARG A 43 7.90 3.35 2.70
N ARG A 44 7.75 4.29 3.64
CA ARG A 44 8.59 4.39 4.86
C ARG A 44 8.07 3.55 6.03
N THR A 45 6.78 3.27 6.06
CA THR A 45 6.07 2.45 7.05
C THR A 45 5.66 1.09 6.49
N ALA A 46 6.01 0.78 5.23
CA ALA A 46 6.14 -0.60 4.80
C ALA A 46 7.03 -1.25 5.87
N PRO A 47 6.51 -2.25 6.61
CA PRO A 47 7.32 -2.96 7.58
C PRO A 47 8.59 -3.40 6.84
N ARG A 48 9.75 -3.30 7.49
CA ARG A 48 10.83 -4.23 7.16
C ARG A 48 10.16 -5.59 7.25
N ASP A 49 9.99 -6.22 6.08
CA ASP A 49 9.35 -7.50 5.90
C ASP A 49 9.64 -8.40 7.12
N PRO A 50 8.65 -9.06 7.75
CA PRO A 50 8.96 -10.11 8.74
C PRO A 50 9.89 -11.19 8.16
N GLY A 51 10.15 -11.15 6.83
CA GLY A 51 10.96 -12.04 6.05
C GLY A 51 10.07 -13.18 5.61
N PHE A 52 9.43 -13.81 6.60
CA PHE A 52 8.56 -14.95 6.39
C PHE A 52 7.34 -14.90 7.31
N VAL A 53 6.25 -15.48 6.85
CA VAL A 53 5.03 -15.69 7.63
C VAL A 53 4.54 -17.13 7.45
N ILE A 54 3.81 -17.63 8.44
CA ILE A 54 3.18 -18.95 8.38
C ILE A 54 1.67 -18.87 8.49
N SER A 55 0.99 -19.55 7.58
CA SER A 55 -0.46 -19.68 7.51
C SER A 55 -0.97 -20.86 8.33
N HIS A 56 -2.09 -20.66 9.02
CA HIS A 56 -2.68 -21.65 9.92
C HIS A 56 -4.12 -22.01 9.53
N GLY A 57 -4.47 -23.28 9.76
CA GLY A 57 -5.79 -23.82 9.50
C GLY A 57 -6.89 -23.27 10.41
N ILE A 58 -8.13 -23.63 10.10
CA ILE A 58 -9.32 -23.27 10.88
C ILE A 58 -9.52 -24.29 12.03
N GLY A 59 -10.05 -23.85 13.17
CA GLY A 59 -10.43 -24.72 14.30
C GLY A 59 -9.49 -24.65 15.51
N ALA A 60 -9.84 -25.39 16.56
CA ALA A 60 -9.03 -25.50 17.76
C ALA A 60 -7.74 -26.27 17.45
N GLY A 61 -6.59 -25.68 17.78
CA GLY A 61 -5.26 -26.22 17.49
C GLY A 61 -4.55 -25.61 16.27
N ARG A 62 -5.26 -24.85 15.41
CA ARG A 62 -4.74 -24.02 14.31
C ARG A 62 -3.36 -24.48 13.80
N ARG A 63 -3.29 -25.63 13.14
CA ARG A 63 -2.00 -26.18 12.70
C ARG A 63 -1.40 -25.32 11.58
N PRO A 64 -0.07 -25.14 11.58
CA PRO A 64 0.62 -24.56 10.42
C PRO A 64 0.39 -25.44 9.20
N PHE A 65 0.16 -24.83 8.03
CA PHE A 65 -0.04 -25.57 6.79
C PHE A 65 0.74 -25.03 5.59
N GLU A 66 1.13 -23.74 5.58
CA GLU A 66 1.85 -23.16 4.46
C GLU A 66 2.79 -22.04 4.93
N VAL A 67 4.06 -22.07 4.48
CA VAL A 67 5.05 -21.00 4.70
C VAL A 67 4.98 -20.02 3.54
N HIS A 68 5.19 -18.73 3.80
CA HIS A 68 5.19 -17.66 2.80
C HIS A 68 6.29 -16.63 3.06
N VAL A 69 6.67 -15.89 2.01
CA VAL A 69 7.38 -14.60 2.14
C VAL A 69 6.42 -13.58 2.78
N GLY A 70 6.94 -12.67 3.62
CA GLY A 70 6.11 -11.92 4.54
C GLY A 70 5.09 -10.96 3.94
N ASP A 71 5.23 -10.57 2.68
CA ASP A 71 4.28 -9.73 1.94
C ASP A 71 3.39 -10.52 0.94
N CYS A 72 3.41 -11.85 1.01
CA CYS A 72 2.65 -12.71 0.11
C CYS A 72 1.14 -12.51 0.27
N ARG A 73 0.48 -12.05 -0.81
CA ARG A 73 -0.96 -11.77 -0.85
C ARG A 73 -1.84 -13.03 -0.75
N MET A 74 -1.27 -14.22 -0.90
CA MET A 74 -1.97 -15.50 -0.78
C MET A 74 -2.02 -15.99 0.66
N ALA A 75 -1.17 -15.44 1.54
CA ALA A 75 -1.06 -15.86 2.92
C ALA A 75 -2.32 -15.49 3.72
N GLN A 76 -2.83 -16.43 4.50
CA GLN A 76 -4.04 -16.27 5.30
C GLN A 76 -3.79 -16.66 6.76
N ARG A 77 -4.39 -15.91 7.70
CA ARG A 77 -4.29 -16.19 9.15
C ARG A 77 -2.84 -16.35 9.59
N THR A 78 -2.03 -15.37 9.23
CA THR A 78 -0.58 -15.43 9.29
C THR A 78 -0.05 -15.13 10.68
N LYS A 79 1.09 -15.75 11.02
CA LYS A 79 1.99 -15.28 12.07
C LYS A 79 3.37 -15.03 11.48
N PRO A 80 4.07 -13.95 11.86
CA PRO A 80 5.45 -13.73 11.46
C PRO A 80 6.36 -14.81 12.08
N VAL A 81 7.34 -15.25 11.30
CA VAL A 81 8.38 -16.19 11.72
C VAL A 81 9.73 -15.72 11.19
N THR A 82 10.79 -16.06 11.90
CA THR A 82 12.15 -15.81 11.45
C THR A 82 12.51 -16.73 10.27
N PRO A 83 13.54 -16.39 9.48
CA PRO A 83 14.04 -17.29 8.44
C PRO A 83 14.50 -18.65 8.99
N ALA A 84 14.97 -18.73 10.24
CA ALA A 84 15.36 -20.00 10.86
C ALA A 84 14.14 -20.88 11.13
N GLU A 85 13.12 -20.33 11.80
CA GLU A 85 11.86 -21.03 12.06
C GLU A 85 11.16 -21.43 10.75
N ALA A 86 11.21 -20.60 9.71
CA ALA A 86 10.66 -20.94 8.40
C ALA A 86 11.36 -22.17 7.79
N ARG A 87 12.69 -22.27 7.89
CA ARG A 87 13.43 -23.47 7.44
C ARG A 87 13.09 -24.70 8.26
N GLU A 88 12.95 -24.56 9.58
CA GLU A 88 12.55 -25.65 10.46
C GLU A 88 11.16 -26.17 10.10
N LEU A 89 10.19 -25.28 9.90
CA LEU A 89 8.83 -25.65 9.51
C LEU A 89 8.77 -26.35 8.15
N LEU A 90 9.54 -25.87 7.16
CA LEU A 90 9.66 -26.54 5.87
C LEU A 90 10.30 -27.93 6.03
N ALA A 91 11.32 -28.06 6.88
CA ALA A 91 11.95 -29.35 7.18
C ALA A 91 11.02 -30.31 7.94
N GLU A 92 10.08 -29.79 8.73
CA GLU A 92 9.02 -30.54 9.42
C GLU A 92 7.86 -30.94 8.47
N GLY A 93 7.90 -30.53 7.20
CA GLY A 93 6.93 -30.91 6.18
C GLY A 93 5.74 -29.94 6.02
N VAL A 94 5.85 -28.71 6.53
CA VAL A 94 4.92 -27.64 6.16
C VAL A 94 5.19 -27.23 4.71
N GLU A 95 4.14 -27.06 3.91
CA GLU A 95 4.29 -26.78 2.49
C GLU A 95 4.83 -25.36 2.23
N PRO A 96 5.75 -25.17 1.27
CA PRO A 96 6.10 -23.85 0.79
C PRO A 96 5.01 -23.33 -0.14
N CYS A 97 4.68 -22.04 -0.02
CA CYS A 97 3.73 -21.43 -0.94
C CYS A 97 4.25 -21.43 -2.38
N GLN A 98 3.45 -22.00 -3.28
CA GLN A 98 3.80 -22.17 -4.69
C GLN A 98 3.94 -20.83 -5.44
N PHE A 99 3.29 -19.77 -4.95
CA PHE A 99 3.28 -18.46 -5.59
C PHE A 99 4.50 -17.60 -5.22
N CYS A 100 4.86 -17.55 -3.94
CA CYS A 100 6.00 -16.75 -3.48
C CYS A 100 7.28 -17.56 -3.25
N ARG A 101 7.23 -18.89 -3.37
CA ARG A 101 8.38 -19.82 -3.31
C ARG A 101 9.37 -19.51 -2.18
N PRO A 102 8.94 -19.55 -0.91
CA PRO A 102 9.78 -19.17 0.23
C PRO A 102 10.96 -20.12 0.44
N ASP A 103 10.82 -21.39 0.06
CA ASP A 103 11.90 -22.38 0.05
C ASP A 103 13.08 -21.97 -0.83
N SER A 104 12.79 -21.35 -1.98
CA SER A 104 13.77 -20.86 -2.94
C SER A 104 14.46 -19.60 -2.42
N GLU A 105 13.69 -18.67 -1.83
CA GLU A 105 14.22 -17.49 -1.13
C GLU A 105 15.09 -17.87 0.09
N LEU A 106 14.79 -19.00 0.74
CA LEU A 106 15.55 -19.54 1.87
C LEU A 106 16.78 -20.38 1.45
N GLY A 107 16.93 -20.69 0.16
CA GLY A 107 18.02 -21.48 -0.40
C GLY A 107 17.93 -22.99 -0.12
N MET A 108 16.72 -23.54 -0.01
CA MET A 108 16.49 -24.97 0.28
C MET A 108 16.24 -25.84 -0.96
N LEU A 109 16.14 -25.22 -2.15
CA LEU A 109 15.96 -25.87 -3.45
C LEU A 109 17.13 -25.57 -4.40
#